data_AF-A0A2M7Z656-F1
#
_entry.id   AF-A0A2M7Z656-F1
#
_cell.length_a   1.000
_cell.length_b   1.000
_cell.length_c   1.000
_cell.angle_alpha   90.00
_cell.angle_beta   90.00
_cell.angle_gamma   90.00
#
_symmetry.space_group_name_H-M   'P 1'
#
loop_
_entity.id
_entity.type
_entity.pdbx_description
1 polymer ?
#
loop_
_entity_poly.entity_id
_entity_poly.type
_entity_poly.pdbx_seq_one_letter_code
_entity_poly.pdbx_strand_id
1 'polypeptide(L)'
;FPVLEAMSVGTPVITSSRSSLPEVVGNSAFMVNPHNIAEMAKGLQLLTSDYYLRNELIERGYKRSYEFSWDTAARQWCQAINEVLCELE
;
A
#
# COMPACT_ATOMS: atom_id res chain seq x y z
N PHE A 1 -1.05 -8.50 4.90
CA PHE A 1 -1.24 -8.28 3.44
C PHE A 1 0.13 -8.07 2.83
N PRO A 2 0.59 -8.90 1.86
CA PRO A 2 2.00 -8.97 1.46
C PRO A 2 2.62 -7.63 1.04
N VAL A 3 1.85 -6.78 0.37
CA VAL A 3 2.32 -5.46 -0.09
C VAL A 3 2.58 -4.51 1.08
N LEU A 4 1.66 -4.46 2.06
CA LEU A 4 1.82 -3.62 3.25
C LEU A 4 2.93 -4.13 4.16
N GLU A 5 3.11 -5.46 4.23
CA GLU A 5 4.24 -6.08 4.95
C GLU A 5 5.58 -5.66 4.32
N ALA A 6 5.72 -5.77 3.00
CA ALA A 6 6.93 -5.32 2.29
C ALA A 6 7.22 -3.83 2.51
N MET A 7 6.19 -2.97 2.43
CA MET A 7 6.30 -1.54 2.72
C MET A 7 6.74 -1.27 4.16
N SER A 8 6.20 -2.01 5.14
CA SER A 8 6.49 -1.83 6.56
C SER A 8 7.93 -2.18 6.95
N VAL A 9 8.63 -2.97 6.13
CA VAL A 9 10.05 -3.32 6.32
C VAL A 9 10.98 -2.58 5.35
N GLY A 10 10.47 -1.54 4.67
CA GLY A 10 11.26 -0.69 3.79
C GLY A 10 11.67 -1.32 2.47
N THR A 11 10.91 -2.31 2.00
CA THR A 11 11.11 -2.88 0.67
C THR A 11 10.23 -2.13 -0.35
N PRO A 12 10.82 -1.54 -1.42
CA PRO A 12 10.03 -0.86 -2.45
C PRO A 12 9.17 -1.88 -3.21
N VAL A 13 7.94 -1.51 -3.54
CA VAL A 13 6.97 -2.45 -4.14
C VAL A 13 6.69 -2.10 -5.60
N ILE A 14 6.71 -3.13 -6.45
CA ILE A 14 6.07 -3.12 -7.78
C ILE A 14 4.80 -3.96 -7.65
N THR A 15 3.66 -3.43 -8.09
CA THR A 15 2.39 -4.17 -7.98
C THR A 15 1.43 -3.86 -9.12
N SER A 16 0.35 -4.64 -9.21
CA SER A 16 -0.67 -4.46 -10.24
C SER A 16 -1.44 -3.14 -10.07
N SER A 17 -1.75 -2.49 -11.18
CA SER A 17 -2.66 -1.34 -11.26
C SER A 17 -4.15 -1.72 -11.25
N ARG A 18 -4.51 -2.95 -10.85
CA ARG A 18 -5.89 -3.47 -10.89
C ARG A 18 -6.43 -3.86 -9.52
N SER A 19 -7.76 -3.96 -9.44
CA SER A 19 -8.49 -4.41 -8.25
C SER A 19 -8.21 -3.52 -7.04
N SER A 20 -8.02 -4.09 -5.85
CA SER A 20 -7.79 -3.37 -4.59
C SER A 20 -6.38 -2.81 -4.45
N LEU A 21 -5.43 -3.18 -5.31
CA LEU A 21 -4.04 -2.78 -5.14
C LEU A 21 -3.81 -1.28 -5.29
N PRO A 22 -4.38 -0.56 -6.30
CA PRO A 22 -4.31 0.89 -6.38
C PRO A 22 -4.83 1.59 -5.12
N GLU A 23 -5.91 1.08 -4.53
CA GLU A 23 -6.46 1.61 -3.29
C GLU A 23 -5.48 1.39 -2.13
N VAL A 24 -4.95 0.17 -1.95
CA VAL A 24 -4.05 -0.13 -0.84
C VAL A 24 -2.74 0.66 -0.93
N VAL A 25 -2.13 0.74 -2.12
CA VAL A 25 -0.80 1.35 -2.27
C VAL A 25 -0.83 2.86 -2.51
N GLY A 26 -1.93 3.42 -3.04
CA GLY A 26 -1.97 4.82 -3.44
C GLY A 26 -0.79 5.18 -4.36
N ASN A 27 0.02 6.16 -3.95
CA ASN A 27 1.22 6.60 -4.67
C ASN A 27 2.54 6.07 -4.09
N SER A 28 2.47 5.04 -3.23
CA SER A 28 3.64 4.49 -2.52
C SER A 28 4.28 3.27 -3.17
N ALA A 29 3.78 2.85 -4.34
CA ALA A 29 4.32 1.73 -5.11
C ALA A 29 4.44 2.08 -6.59
N PHE A 30 5.30 1.36 -7.30
CA PHE A 30 5.37 1.41 -8.76
C PHE A 30 4.27 0.51 -9.34
N MET A 31 3.24 1.09 -9.93
CA MET A 31 2.11 0.33 -10.49
C MET A 31 2.33 -0.06 -11.94
N VAL A 32 1.99 -1.30 -12.28
CA VAL A 32 2.13 -1.86 -13.64
C VAL A 32 0.85 -2.59 -14.07
N ASN A 33 0.58 -2.65 -15.37
CA ASN A 33 -0.40 -3.57 -15.91
C ASN A 33 0.12 -5.02 -15.72
N PRO A 34 -0.60 -5.89 -14.98
CA PRO A 34 -0.11 -7.22 -14.64
C PRO A 34 0.02 -8.16 -15.85
N HIS A 35 -0.59 -7.82 -16.99
CA HIS A 35 -0.46 -8.58 -18.24
C HIS A 35 0.58 -7.99 -19.19
N ASN A 36 1.31 -6.95 -18.77
CA ASN A 36 2.36 -6.33 -19.58
C ASN A 36 3.75 -6.62 -18.98
N ILE A 37 4.42 -7.62 -19.56
CA ILE A 37 5.77 -8.04 -19.13
C ILE A 37 6.79 -6.91 -19.27
N ALA A 38 6.67 -6.06 -20.30
CA ALA A 38 7.61 -4.96 -20.51
C ALA A 38 7.52 -3.90 -19.40
N GLU A 39 6.31 -3.61 -18.89
CA GLU A 39 6.13 -2.71 -17.75
C GLU A 39 6.71 -3.28 -16.46
N MET A 40 6.53 -4.58 -16.20
CA MET A 40 7.13 -5.26 -15.05
C MET A 40 8.67 -5.19 -15.10
N ALA A 41 9.27 -5.51 -16.25
CA ALA A 41 10.71 -5.41 -16.46
C ALA A 41 11.22 -3.97 -16.29
N LYS A 42 10.50 -2.98 -16.83
CA LYS A 42 10.83 -1.56 -16.65
C LYS A 42 10.78 -1.14 -15.19
N GLY A 43 9.78 -1.58 -14.43
CA GLY A 43 9.68 -1.33 -12.99
C GLY A 43 10.89 -1.88 -12.24
N LEU A 44 11.28 -3.13 -12.51
CA LEU A 44 12.46 -3.75 -11.92
C LEU A 44 13.75 -2.99 -12.27
N GLN A 45 13.91 -2.62 -13.53
CA GLN A 45 15.05 -1.84 -13.98
C GLN A 45 15.12 -0.49 -13.25
N LEU A 46 14.03 0.27 -13.24
CA LEU A 46 13.99 1.59 -12.60
C LEU A 46 14.30 1.50 -11.10
N LEU A 47 13.67 0.58 -10.37
CA LEU A 47 13.89 0.48 -8.92
C LEU A 47 15.28 -0.04 -8.56
N THR A 48 15.97 -0.74 -9.46
CA THR A 48 17.35 -1.19 -9.23
C THR A 48 18.37 -0.12 -9.61
N SER A 49 18.12 0.66 -10.68
CA SER A 49 19.06 1.68 -11.20
C SER A 49 18.86 3.09 -10.65
N ASP A 50 17.64 3.48 -10.28
CA ASP A 50 17.31 4.82 -9.77
C ASP A 50 17.22 4.81 -8.24
N TYR A 51 18.30 5.25 -7.61
CA TYR A 51 18.41 5.33 -6.15
C TYR A 51 17.41 6.31 -5.53
N TYR A 52 17.13 7.44 -6.20
CA TYR A 52 16.26 8.47 -5.67
C TYR A 52 14.81 8.02 -5.67
N LEU A 53 14.33 7.49 -6.81
CA LEU A 53 12.99 6.94 -6.92
C LEU A 53 12.77 5.78 -5.93
N ARG A 54 13.76 4.88 -5.80
CA ARG A 54 13.68 3.77 -4.85
C ARG A 54 13.47 4.27 -3.42
N ASN A 55 14.28 5.22 -2.97
CA ASN A 55 14.19 5.74 -1.60
C ASN A 55 12.90 6.54 -1.37
N GLU A 56 12.44 7.30 -2.36
CA GLU A 56 11.16 8.01 -2.31
C GLU A 56 10.00 7.04 -2.10
N LEU A 57 9.97 5.93 -2.85
CA LEU A 57 8.94 4.90 -2.71
C LEU A 57 9.04 4.15 -1.38
N ILE A 58 10.24 3.90 -0.86
CA ILE A 58 10.43 3.31 0.47
C ILE A 58 9.84 4.23 1.55
N GLU A 59 10.17 5.53 1.52
CA GLU A 59 9.66 6.49 2.50
C GLU A 59 8.13 6.60 2.45
N ARG A 60 7.56 6.67 1.23
CA ARG A 60 6.10 6.66 1.05
C ARG A 60 5.48 5.36 1.52
N GLY A 61 6.11 4.22 1.23
CA GLY A 61 5.66 2.89 1.64
C GLY A 61 5.57 2.77 3.16
N TYR A 62 6.60 3.21 3.88
CA TYR A 62 6.57 3.27 5.34
C TYR A 62 5.36 4.05 5.84
N LYS A 63 5.19 5.30 5.39
CA LYS A 63 4.06 6.16 5.78
C LYS A 63 2.71 5.50 5.49
N ARG A 64 2.54 4.95 4.28
CA ARG A 64 1.30 4.27 3.85
C ARG A 64 1.01 3.05 4.71
N SER A 65 2.02 2.25 5.06
CA SER A 65 1.82 1.03 5.85
C SER A 65 1.28 1.31 7.26
N TYR A 66 1.66 2.44 7.88
CA TYR A 66 1.17 2.82 9.21
C TYR A 66 -0.32 3.21 9.23
N GLU A 67 -0.89 3.61 8.09
CA GLU A 67 -2.31 3.89 7.97
C GLU A 67 -3.16 2.62 8.11
N PHE A 68 -2.59 1.45 7.79
CA PHE A 68 -3.24 0.14 7.88
C PHE A 68 -2.80 -0.64 9.12
N SER A 69 -2.92 -0.02 10.30
CA SER A 69 -2.65 -0.67 11.58
C SER A 69 -3.89 -1.32 12.20
N TRP A 70 -3.69 -2.43 12.90
CA TRP A 70 -4.74 -3.12 13.64
C TRP A 70 -5.37 -2.24 14.72
N ASP A 71 -4.59 -1.40 15.41
CA ASP A 71 -5.10 -0.45 16.39
C ASP A 71 -6.09 0.55 15.77
N THR A 72 -5.78 1.09 14.59
CA THR A 72 -6.69 2.00 13.88
C THR A 72 -7.94 1.28 13.42
N ALA A 73 -7.80 0.08 12.84
CA ALA A 73 -8.94 -0.73 12.41
C ALA A 73 -9.87 -1.08 13.59
N ALA A 74 -9.32 -1.51 14.73
CA ALA A 74 -10.08 -1.84 15.93
C ALA A 74 -10.84 -0.63 16.48
N ARG A 75 -10.19 0.55 16.55
CA ARG A 75 -10.85 1.79 16.98
C ARG A 75 -12.01 2.18 16.08
N GLN A 76 -11.80 2.18 14.76
CA GLN A 76 -12.85 2.51 13.78
C GLN A 76 -14.02 1.52 13.84
N TRP A 77 -13.71 0.24 14.01
CA TRP A 77 -14.73 -0.80 14.14
C TRP A 77 -15.58 -0.64 15.40
N CYS A 78 -14.94 -0.43 16.56
CA CYS A 78 -15.66 -0.17 17.82
C CYS A 78 -16.52 1.10 17.73
N GLN A 79 -16.01 2.15 17.09
CA GLN A 79 -16.77 3.38 16.87
C GLN A 79 -18.03 3.10 16.05
N ALA A 80 -17.90 2.43 14.90
CA ALA A 80 -19.04 2.11 14.03
C ALA A 80 -20.08 1.24 14.73
N ILE A 81 -19.67 0.27 15.56
CA ILE A 81 -20.60 -0.53 16.37
C ILE A 81 -21.35 0.36 17.37
N ASN A 82 -20.64 1.24 18.08
CA ASN A 82 -21.26 2.11 19.08
C ASN A 82 -22.26 3.09 18.43
N GLU A 83 -21.96 3.61 17.24
CA GLU A 83 -22.88 4.48 16.50
C GLU A 83 -24.20 3.77 16.21
N VAL A 84 -24.17 2.53 15.72
CA VAL A 84 -25.37 1.73 15.47
C VAL A 84 -26.12 1.38 16.76
N LEU A 85 -25.41 1.06 17.84
CA LEU A 85 -26.05 0.75 19.13
C LEU A 85 -26.80 1.96 19.71
N CYS A 86 -26.22 3.17 19.62
CA CYS A 86 -26.86 4.41 20.07
C CYS A 86 -28.12 4.76 19.26
N GLU A 87 -28.22 4.36 17.99
CA GLU A 87 -29.42 4.58 17.17
C GLU A 87 -30.58 3.63 17.51
N LEU A 88 -30.30 2.54 18.23
CA LEU A 88 -31.29 1.53 18.62
C LEU A 88 -31.89 1.78 20.02
N GLU A 89 -31.32 2.71 20.79
CA GLU A 89 -31.80 3.17 22.10
C GLU A 89 -32.71 4.41 21.98
#